data_AF-A0A8D1F049-F1
#
_entry.id   AF-A0A8D1F049-F1
#
_cell.length_a   1.000
_cell.length_b   1.000
_cell.length_c   1.000
_cell.angle_alpha   90.00
_cell.angle_beta   90.00
_cell.angle_gamma   90.00
#
_symmetry.space_group_name_H-M   'P 1'
#
loop_
_entity.id
_entity.type
_entity.pdbx_description
1 polymer ?
#
loop_
_entity_poly.entity_id
_entity_poly.type
_entity_poly.pdbx_seq_one_letter_code
_entity_poly.pdbx_strand_id
1 'polypeptide(L)'
;MSGLSGPQALRGPCPLALLLLFLLGPSSVLTISFHLPVNSRKCLREEIHKDLLVTGAYEITDQSGGAGGPRTHLKITDSAGHILYSKEDATKGKFAFTTEDYDMFEVCFESKGTGRIPDQLVILDMKHGVEAKNYEEIAKVEKLKPLEVELRRLEDLSESIVNDFAYMKKREEEMRDTNALLHYIYTAFVFFFRIHKHSGPLLQHLFNVLPHWTSHLAGLLPASFLQSQEVD
;
A
#
# COMPACT_ATOMS: atom_id res chain seq x y z
N MET A 1 47.71 -55.36 28.37
CA MET A 1 46.23 -55.31 28.23
C MET A 1 45.90 -54.00 27.52
N SER A 2 45.85 -54.05 26.20
CA SER A 2 45.68 -52.91 25.29
C SER A 2 44.20 -52.70 25.01
N GLY A 3 43.64 -51.59 25.48
CA GLY A 3 42.29 -51.12 25.12
C GLY A 3 42.37 -50.15 23.94
N LEU A 4 41.78 -50.54 22.80
CA LEU A 4 41.62 -49.70 21.61
C LEU A 4 40.26 -48.99 21.67
N SER A 5 40.27 -47.67 21.83
CA SER A 5 39.11 -46.79 21.65
C SER A 5 38.93 -46.45 20.16
N GLY A 6 37.83 -46.91 19.55
CA GLY A 6 37.45 -46.57 18.17
C GLY A 6 36.73 -45.21 18.08
N PRO A 7 36.77 -44.52 16.93
CA PRO A 7 36.14 -43.22 16.73
C PRO A 7 34.62 -43.33 16.55
N GLN A 8 33.88 -42.42 17.18
CA GLN A 8 32.43 -42.31 17.05
C GLN A 8 32.06 -41.75 15.66
N ALA A 9 31.31 -42.52 14.87
CA ALA A 9 30.73 -42.08 13.61
C ALA A 9 29.54 -41.14 13.88
N LEU A 10 29.72 -39.84 13.62
CA LEU A 10 28.69 -38.83 13.72
C LEU A 10 27.67 -39.02 12.56
N ARG A 11 26.53 -39.66 12.84
CA ARG A 11 25.41 -39.80 11.88
C ARG A 11 24.76 -38.43 11.66
N GLY A 12 24.98 -37.83 10.49
CA GLY A 12 24.27 -36.62 10.06
C GLY A 12 22.77 -36.88 9.82
N PRO A 13 21.91 -35.85 9.92
CA PRO A 13 20.47 -35.99 9.71
C PRO A 13 20.15 -36.42 8.27
N CYS A 14 19.20 -37.36 8.14
CA CYS A 14 18.81 -37.98 6.87
C CYS A 14 18.15 -36.95 5.94
N PRO A 15 18.52 -36.84 4.65
CA PRO A 15 18.00 -35.82 3.73
C PRO A 15 16.47 -35.91 3.51
N LEU A 16 15.90 -37.10 3.67
CA LEU A 16 14.44 -37.33 3.64
C LEU A 16 13.71 -36.65 4.81
N ALA A 17 14.37 -36.54 5.98
CA ALA A 17 13.79 -35.86 7.13
C ALA A 17 13.77 -34.33 6.94
N LEU A 18 14.77 -33.76 6.25
CA LEU A 18 14.75 -32.34 5.87
C LEU A 18 13.64 -32.04 4.85
N LEU A 19 13.40 -32.94 3.89
CA LEU A 19 12.36 -32.77 2.87
C LEU A 19 10.95 -32.82 3.48
N LEU A 20 10.72 -33.71 4.45
CA LEU A 20 9.47 -33.77 5.23
C LEU A 20 9.26 -32.52 6.09
N LEU A 21 10.32 -31.97 6.66
CA LEU A 21 10.26 -30.74 7.47
C LEU A 21 9.89 -29.51 6.61
N PHE A 22 10.33 -29.47 5.35
CA PHE A 22 10.01 -28.40 4.40
C PHE A 22 8.55 -28.47 3.90
N LEU A 23 8.00 -29.69 3.76
CA LEU A 23 6.61 -29.91 3.37
C LEU A 23 5.60 -29.65 4.51
N LEU A 24 6.03 -29.74 5.77
CA LEU A 24 5.25 -29.38 6.96
C LEU A 24 5.56 -27.95 7.45
N GLY A 25 6.08 -27.08 6.59
CA GLY A 25 6.33 -25.67 6.93
C GLY A 25 5.08 -25.03 7.53
N PRO A 26 5.19 -24.24 8.62
CA PRO A 26 4.05 -23.62 9.26
C PRO A 26 3.32 -22.73 8.26
N SER A 27 2.01 -22.93 8.11
CA SER A 27 1.14 -22.00 7.41
C SER A 27 1.33 -20.62 8.05
N SER A 28 2.00 -19.72 7.33
CA SER A 28 2.23 -18.35 7.78
C SER A 28 0.89 -17.63 7.85
N VAL A 29 0.41 -17.37 9.06
CA VAL A 29 -0.75 -16.49 9.29
C VAL A 29 -0.21 -15.06 9.33
N LEU A 30 -0.59 -14.23 8.37
CA LEU A 30 -0.26 -12.81 8.35
C LEU A 30 -1.22 -12.08 9.29
N THR A 31 -0.81 -11.89 10.53
CA THR A 31 -1.50 -11.05 11.51
C THR A 31 -0.65 -9.83 11.79
N ILE A 32 -1.28 -8.64 11.79
CA ILE A 32 -0.61 -7.39 12.09
C ILE A 32 -0.63 -7.20 13.60
N SER A 33 0.53 -6.99 14.21
CA SER A 33 0.62 -6.66 15.64
C SER A 33 1.54 -5.48 15.86
N PHE A 34 1.12 -4.56 16.74
CA PHE A 34 1.93 -3.38 17.08
C PHE A 34 1.63 -2.88 18.49
N HIS A 35 2.63 -2.24 19.09
CA HIS A 35 2.46 -1.52 20.35
C HIS A 35 1.84 -0.15 20.11
N LEU A 36 0.84 0.19 20.91
CA LEU A 36 0.11 1.46 20.94
C LEU A 36 0.40 2.17 22.26
N PRO A 37 1.27 3.20 22.26
CA PRO A 37 1.52 4.03 23.42
C PRO A 37 0.28 4.81 23.89
N VAL A 38 0.23 5.16 25.17
CA VAL A 38 -0.81 6.04 25.72
C VAL A 38 -0.82 7.41 25.04
N ASN A 39 -2.00 7.99 24.80
CA ASN A 39 -2.17 9.28 24.13
C ASN A 39 -1.56 9.34 22.72
N SER A 40 -1.57 8.19 22.03
CA SER A 40 -1.08 8.09 20.65
C SER A 40 -2.16 7.52 19.73
N ARG A 41 -2.00 7.81 18.43
CA ARG A 41 -2.83 7.28 17.35
C ARG A 41 -1.93 6.54 16.36
N LYS A 42 -2.30 5.31 16.02
CA LYS A 42 -1.67 4.53 14.95
C LYS A 42 -2.71 4.05 13.97
N CYS A 43 -2.36 4.08 12.69
CA CYS A 43 -3.27 3.79 11.63
C CYS A 43 -2.65 2.89 10.57
N LEU A 44 -3.45 1.97 10.04
CA LEU A 44 -3.16 1.18 8.86
C LEU A 44 -3.95 1.76 7.70
N ARG A 45 -3.26 2.17 6.63
CA ARG A 45 -3.89 2.72 5.43
C ARG A 45 -3.64 1.77 4.27
N GLU A 46 -4.70 1.39 3.57
CA GLU A 46 -4.65 0.47 2.43
C GLU A 46 -5.44 1.03 1.25
N GLU A 47 -4.97 0.76 0.03
CA GLU A 47 -5.67 1.02 -1.23
C GLU A 47 -6.39 -0.26 -1.64
N ILE A 48 -7.71 -0.21 -1.78
CA ILE A 48 -8.53 -1.39 -2.06
C ILE A 48 -9.47 -1.10 -3.23
N HIS A 49 -9.79 -2.16 -3.99
CA HIS A 49 -10.66 -2.05 -5.15
C HIS A 49 -12.11 -1.82 -4.72
N LYS A 50 -12.90 -1.27 -5.64
CA LYS A 50 -14.34 -1.07 -5.46
C LYS A 50 -15.10 -2.40 -5.25
N ASP A 51 -16.21 -2.34 -4.52
CA ASP A 51 -17.17 -3.43 -4.31
C ASP A 51 -16.58 -4.68 -3.63
N LEU A 52 -15.51 -4.50 -2.83
CA LEU A 52 -14.89 -5.57 -2.06
C LEU A 52 -15.35 -5.56 -0.60
N LEU A 53 -15.74 -6.74 -0.12
CA LEU A 53 -16.00 -6.96 1.30
C LEU A 53 -14.68 -6.95 2.07
N VAL A 54 -14.61 -6.12 3.10
CA VAL A 54 -13.51 -6.09 4.06
C VAL A 54 -14.03 -6.57 5.40
N THR A 55 -13.34 -7.52 6.01
CA THR A 55 -13.64 -7.97 7.37
C THR A 55 -12.37 -7.91 8.20
N GLY A 56 -12.52 -7.58 9.48
CA GLY A 56 -11.39 -7.59 10.40
C GLY A 56 -11.78 -8.01 11.80
N ALA A 57 -10.81 -8.58 12.51
CA ALA A 57 -10.88 -8.91 13.91
C ALA A 57 -9.74 -8.21 14.63
N TYR A 58 -10.04 -7.61 15.78
CA TYR A 58 -9.03 -6.94 16.59
C TYR A 58 -9.10 -7.40 18.05
N GLU A 59 -7.94 -7.40 18.69
CA GLU A 59 -7.77 -7.66 20.11
C GLU A 59 -6.71 -6.73 20.67
N ILE A 60 -7.07 -6.01 21.73
CA ILE A 60 -6.22 -5.03 22.41
C ILE A 60 -5.91 -5.58 23.79
N THR A 61 -4.67 -5.96 23.99
CA THR A 61 -4.18 -6.50 25.25
C THR A 61 -3.56 -5.38 26.07
N ASP A 62 -4.16 -5.11 27.21
CA ASP A 62 -3.64 -4.21 28.22
C ASP A 62 -2.85 -4.97 29.29
N GLN A 63 -1.61 -4.55 29.53
CA GLN A 63 -0.73 -5.15 30.53
C GLN A 63 -0.98 -4.62 31.95
N SER A 64 -1.85 -3.60 32.11
CA SER A 64 -2.04 -2.87 33.37
C SER A 64 -3.14 -3.41 34.30
N GLY A 65 -3.81 -4.51 33.95
CA GLY A 65 -4.68 -5.24 34.89
C GLY A 65 -6.07 -4.62 35.17
N GLY A 66 -6.61 -3.82 34.24
CA GLY A 66 -8.04 -3.50 34.15
C GLY A 66 -8.56 -2.36 35.03
N ALA A 67 -7.90 -2.01 36.14
CA ALA A 67 -8.31 -0.88 36.98
C ALA A 67 -7.43 0.36 36.70
N GLY A 68 -7.79 1.14 35.67
CA GLY A 68 -7.10 2.38 35.29
C GLY A 68 -6.27 2.30 33.99
N GLY A 69 -6.48 1.29 33.17
CA GLY A 69 -5.86 1.16 31.85
C GLY A 69 -6.31 2.23 30.85
N PRO A 70 -5.58 2.40 29.73
CA PRO A 70 -5.92 3.39 28.71
C PRO A 70 -7.16 2.94 27.93
N ARG A 71 -8.01 3.89 27.57
CA ARG A 71 -9.17 3.66 26.70
C ARG A 71 -8.78 3.80 25.25
N THR A 72 -9.09 2.80 24.44
CA THR A 72 -8.75 2.82 23.01
C THR A 72 -10.00 3.01 22.17
N HIS A 73 -9.96 3.96 21.26
CA HIS A 73 -11.01 4.20 20.26
C HIS A 73 -10.54 3.66 18.92
N LEU A 74 -11.39 2.84 18.30
CA LEU A 74 -11.19 2.35 16.93
C LEU A 74 -12.06 3.19 15.98
N LYS A 75 -11.47 3.70 14.92
CA LYS A 75 -12.17 4.43 13.86
C LYS A 75 -11.65 3.99 12.50
N ILE A 76 -12.57 3.64 11.60
CA ILE A 76 -12.29 3.30 10.20
C ILE A 76 -12.93 4.37 9.32
N THR A 77 -12.14 4.96 8.44
CA THR A 77 -12.60 6.00 7.51
C THR A 77 -12.11 5.77 6.09
N ASP A 78 -12.88 6.21 5.10
CA ASP A 78 -12.43 6.29 3.71
C ASP A 78 -11.58 7.57 3.47
N SER A 79 -11.15 7.83 2.23
CA SER A 79 -10.36 9.03 1.91
C SER A 79 -11.17 10.32 1.95
N ALA A 80 -12.50 10.24 1.76
CA ALA A 80 -13.43 11.37 1.88
C ALA A 80 -13.72 11.74 3.34
N GLY A 81 -13.32 10.89 4.28
CA GLY A 81 -13.51 11.08 5.72
C GLY A 81 -14.84 10.54 6.25
N HIS A 82 -15.61 9.80 5.44
CA HIS A 82 -16.78 9.07 5.90
C HIS A 82 -16.38 7.97 6.87
N ILE A 83 -17.18 7.79 7.92
CA ILE A 83 -16.91 6.80 8.97
C ILE A 83 -17.56 5.47 8.56
N LEU A 84 -16.74 4.50 8.19
CA LEU A 84 -17.18 3.15 7.82
C LEU A 84 -17.47 2.30 9.06
N TYR A 85 -16.69 2.52 10.13
CA TYR A 85 -16.89 1.85 11.42
C TYR A 85 -16.29 2.69 12.54
N SER A 86 -16.93 2.69 13.70
CA SER A 86 -16.36 3.30 14.90
C SER A 86 -16.77 2.53 16.14
N LYS A 87 -15.81 2.37 17.06
CA LYS A 87 -16.02 1.73 18.35
C LYS A 87 -15.27 2.49 19.43
N GLU A 88 -16.04 3.00 20.38
CA GLU A 88 -15.51 3.53 21.64
C GLU A 88 -15.19 2.39 22.62
N ASP A 89 -14.19 2.62 23.48
CA ASP A 89 -13.70 1.65 24.46
C ASP A 89 -13.48 0.25 23.86
N ALA A 90 -12.81 0.22 22.71
CA ALA A 90 -12.49 -0.96 21.95
C ALA A 90 -11.53 -1.86 22.75
N THR A 91 -11.90 -3.13 22.89
CA THR A 91 -11.09 -4.16 23.59
C THR A 91 -10.88 -5.35 22.67
N LYS A 92 -11.95 -6.06 22.33
CA LYS A 92 -11.95 -7.15 21.35
C LYS A 92 -13.21 -7.09 20.51
N GLY A 93 -13.10 -7.28 19.21
CA GLY A 93 -14.25 -7.21 18.34
C GLY A 93 -13.96 -7.62 16.90
N LYS A 94 -15.02 -7.54 16.09
CA LYS A 94 -14.97 -7.72 14.65
C LYS A 94 -15.69 -6.56 13.98
N PHE A 95 -15.25 -6.22 12.77
CA PHE A 95 -15.90 -5.25 11.90
C PHE A 95 -16.00 -5.82 10.49
N ALA A 96 -16.95 -5.29 9.73
CA ALA A 96 -17.12 -5.59 8.33
C ALA A 96 -17.68 -4.36 7.62
N PHE A 97 -17.18 -4.06 6.43
CA PHE A 97 -17.69 -3.02 5.55
C PHE A 97 -17.40 -3.40 4.09
N THR A 98 -18.09 -2.77 3.15
CA THR A 98 -17.84 -2.94 1.71
C THR A 98 -17.35 -1.63 1.14
N THR A 99 -16.34 -1.66 0.28
CA THR A 99 -15.83 -0.47 -0.41
C THR A 99 -16.79 -0.01 -1.49
N GLU A 100 -17.10 1.29 -1.55
CA GLU A 100 -18.00 1.85 -2.58
C GLU A 100 -17.26 2.31 -3.83
N ASP A 101 -16.01 2.75 -3.68
CA ASP A 101 -15.17 3.27 -4.75
C ASP A 101 -13.75 2.70 -4.67
N TYR A 102 -12.99 2.87 -5.76
CA TYR A 102 -11.56 2.57 -5.79
C TYR A 102 -10.83 3.61 -4.95
N ASP A 103 -10.69 3.33 -3.67
CA ASP A 103 -10.22 4.31 -2.72
C ASP A 103 -9.41 3.68 -1.60
N MET A 104 -8.78 4.54 -0.82
CA MET A 104 -8.07 4.17 0.39
C MET A 104 -8.99 4.27 1.60
N PHE A 105 -8.88 3.29 2.49
CA PHE A 105 -9.39 3.44 3.85
C PHE A 105 -8.25 3.43 4.86
N GLU A 106 -8.54 3.94 6.05
CA GLU A 106 -7.63 3.99 7.17
C GLU A 106 -8.29 3.39 8.41
N VAL A 107 -7.65 2.39 9.02
CA VAL A 107 -8.03 1.76 10.29
C VAL A 107 -7.16 2.34 11.40
N CYS A 108 -7.73 3.19 12.24
CA CYS A 108 -7.01 3.89 13.30
C CYS A 108 -7.39 3.41 14.69
N PHE A 109 -6.37 3.20 15.51
CA PHE A 109 -6.48 2.99 16.95
C PHE A 109 -5.90 4.20 17.67
N GLU A 110 -6.72 4.85 18.50
CA GLU A 110 -6.35 6.01 19.30
C GLU A 110 -6.49 5.69 20.79
N SER A 111 -5.38 5.69 21.53
CA SER A 111 -5.36 5.42 22.96
C SER A 111 -5.41 6.71 23.77
N LYS A 112 -6.24 6.77 24.81
CA LYS A 112 -6.37 7.89 25.75
C LYS A 112 -6.22 7.40 27.18
N GLY A 113 -5.33 8.04 27.94
CA GLY A 113 -5.10 7.67 29.34
C GLY A 113 -4.33 8.73 30.11
N THR A 114 -4.44 8.66 31.44
CA THR A 114 -3.79 9.61 32.36
C THR A 114 -2.68 8.92 33.14
N GLY A 115 -1.47 9.49 33.11
CA GLY A 115 -0.31 8.97 33.83
C GLY A 115 0.62 8.13 32.95
N ARG A 116 1.60 7.47 33.58
CA ARG A 116 2.50 6.55 32.88
C ARG A 116 1.89 5.15 32.88
N ILE A 117 1.22 4.83 31.80
CA ILE A 117 0.60 3.53 31.56
C ILE A 117 1.46 2.80 30.51
N PRO A 118 1.74 1.49 30.67
CA PRO A 118 2.48 0.73 29.67
C PRO A 118 1.75 0.68 28.32
N ASP A 119 2.51 0.46 27.25
CA ASP A 119 1.96 0.34 25.90
C ASP A 119 1.01 -0.85 25.78
N GLN A 120 -0.11 -0.63 25.09
CA GLN A 120 -1.07 -1.67 24.74
C GLN A 120 -0.56 -2.44 23.53
N LEU A 121 -0.79 -3.75 23.47
CA LEU A 121 -0.53 -4.55 22.28
C LEU A 121 -1.82 -4.67 21.48
N VAL A 122 -1.83 -4.16 20.24
CA VAL A 122 -2.95 -4.30 19.31
C VAL A 122 -2.61 -5.42 18.34
N ILE A 123 -3.53 -6.37 18.20
CA ILE A 123 -3.51 -7.43 17.21
C ILE A 123 -4.68 -7.17 16.27
N LEU A 124 -4.39 -7.07 14.97
CA LEU A 124 -5.35 -6.84 13.89
C LEU A 124 -5.18 -7.93 12.83
N ASP A 125 -6.25 -8.67 12.58
CA ASP A 125 -6.37 -9.60 11.46
C ASP A 125 -7.42 -9.05 10.49
N MET A 126 -7.07 -8.89 9.22
CA MET A 126 -7.90 -8.23 8.23
C MET A 126 -7.87 -9.02 6.92
N LYS A 127 -9.04 -9.17 6.30
CA LYS A 127 -9.25 -9.97 5.09
C LYS A 127 -10.09 -9.20 4.09
N HIS A 128 -9.83 -9.46 2.81
CA HIS A 128 -10.46 -8.78 1.69
C HIS A 128 -11.10 -9.77 0.71
N GLY A 129 -12.19 -9.35 0.08
CA GLY A 129 -12.82 -10.06 -1.02
C GLY A 129 -13.19 -11.51 -0.67
N VAL A 130 -12.67 -12.45 -1.45
CA VAL A 130 -12.94 -13.89 -1.33
C VAL A 130 -12.55 -14.45 0.04
N GLU A 131 -11.46 -13.93 0.64
CA GLU A 131 -10.99 -14.37 1.96
C GLU A 131 -11.86 -13.86 3.11
N ALA A 132 -12.59 -12.77 2.89
CA ALA A 132 -13.51 -12.18 3.86
C ALA A 132 -14.87 -12.89 3.92
N LYS A 133 -15.23 -13.66 2.88
CA LYS A 133 -16.52 -14.36 2.79
C LYS A 133 -16.59 -15.58 3.71
N ASN A 134 -17.70 -15.72 4.43
CA ASN A 134 -18.01 -16.87 5.27
C ASN A 134 -18.82 -17.92 4.46
N TYR A 135 -18.11 -18.82 3.78
CA TYR A 135 -18.74 -19.86 2.95
C TYR A 135 -19.57 -20.85 3.77
N GLU A 136 -19.25 -21.05 5.04
CA GLU A 136 -20.02 -21.93 5.94
C GLU A 136 -21.41 -21.36 6.25
N GLU A 137 -21.56 -20.03 6.35
CA GLU A 137 -22.86 -19.39 6.49
C GLU A 137 -23.66 -19.41 5.19
N ILE A 138 -23.00 -19.08 4.07
CA ILE A 138 -23.63 -19.12 2.74
C ILE A 138 -24.18 -20.53 2.46
N ALA A 139 -23.37 -21.56 2.74
CA ALA A 139 -23.78 -22.96 2.59
C ALA A 139 -25.04 -23.31 3.38
N LYS A 140 -25.18 -22.78 4.61
CA LYS A 140 -26.35 -23.04 5.47
C LYS A 140 -27.59 -22.30 4.96
N VAL A 141 -27.44 -21.06 4.53
CA VAL A 141 -28.54 -20.22 4.04
C VAL A 141 -29.07 -20.75 2.71
N GLU A 142 -28.17 -21.04 1.76
CA GLU A 142 -28.52 -21.51 0.43
C GLU A 142 -28.70 -23.04 0.35
N LYS A 143 -28.43 -23.76 1.46
CA LYS A 143 -28.53 -25.22 1.57
C LYS A 143 -27.70 -25.97 0.51
N LEU A 144 -26.49 -25.47 0.29
CA LEU A 144 -25.54 -26.04 -0.66
C LEU A 144 -24.95 -27.36 -0.15
N LYS A 145 -24.68 -28.29 -1.06
CA LYS A 145 -23.91 -29.51 -0.73
C LYS A 145 -22.43 -29.14 -0.51
N PRO A 146 -21.66 -29.95 0.25
CA PRO A 146 -20.24 -29.70 0.47
C PRO A 146 -19.44 -29.47 -0.83
N LEU A 147 -19.72 -30.25 -1.88
CA LEU A 147 -19.08 -30.09 -3.19
C LEU A 147 -19.47 -28.78 -3.88
N GLU A 148 -20.72 -28.32 -3.74
CA GLU A 148 -21.19 -27.07 -4.35
C GLU A 148 -20.55 -25.85 -3.67
N VAL A 149 -20.29 -25.91 -2.36
CA VAL A 149 -19.57 -24.86 -1.62
C VAL A 149 -18.14 -24.70 -2.11
N GLU A 150 -17.44 -25.82 -2.34
CA GLU A 150 -16.08 -25.79 -2.88
C GLU A 150 -16.05 -25.21 -4.29
N LEU A 151 -16.99 -25.60 -5.15
CA LEU A 151 -17.12 -25.03 -6.49
C LEU A 151 -17.41 -23.53 -6.46
N ARG A 152 -18.30 -23.08 -5.56
CA ARG A 152 -18.61 -21.67 -5.38
C ARG A 152 -17.39 -20.86 -4.92
N ARG A 153 -16.61 -21.39 -3.99
CA ARG A 153 -15.37 -20.75 -3.53
C ARG A 153 -14.33 -20.64 -4.66
N LEU A 154 -14.22 -21.66 -5.51
CA LEU A 154 -13.31 -21.63 -6.66
C LEU A 154 -13.77 -20.67 -7.75
N GLU A 155 -15.08 -20.57 -7.98
CA GLU A 155 -15.68 -19.58 -8.88
C GLU A 155 -15.36 -18.16 -8.42
N ASP A 156 -15.67 -17.83 -7.17
CA ASP A 156 -15.39 -16.51 -6.58
C ASP A 156 -13.90 -16.16 -6.63
N LEU A 157 -13.02 -17.14 -6.34
CA LEU A 157 -11.57 -16.96 -6.44
C LEU A 157 -11.12 -16.70 -7.87
N SER A 158 -11.64 -17.46 -8.84
CA SER A 158 -11.31 -17.27 -10.25
C SER A 158 -11.75 -15.91 -10.76
N GLU A 159 -12.95 -15.46 -10.40
CA GLU A 159 -13.47 -14.15 -10.77
C GLU A 159 -12.61 -13.02 -10.18
N SER A 160 -12.25 -13.13 -8.90
CA SER A 160 -11.34 -12.17 -8.25
C SER A 160 -10.01 -12.04 -8.99
N ILE A 161 -9.39 -13.17 -9.35
CA ILE A 161 -8.11 -13.18 -10.07
C ILE A 161 -8.25 -12.52 -11.45
N VAL A 162 -9.31 -12.80 -12.19
CA VAL A 162 -9.54 -12.20 -13.52
C VAL A 162 -9.70 -10.68 -13.41
N ASN A 163 -10.43 -10.22 -12.40
CA ASN A 163 -10.63 -8.79 -12.15
C ASN A 163 -9.31 -8.09 -11.76
N ASP A 164 -8.50 -8.73 -10.91
CA ASP A 164 -7.19 -8.22 -10.52
C ASP A 164 -6.25 -8.12 -11.73
N PHE A 165 -6.22 -9.14 -12.61
CA PHE A 165 -5.44 -9.09 -13.85
C PHE A 165 -5.90 -7.99 -14.79
N ALA A 166 -7.21 -7.80 -14.95
CA ALA A 166 -7.76 -6.73 -15.78
C ALA A 166 -7.35 -5.35 -15.25
N TYR A 167 -7.38 -5.16 -13.93
CA TYR A 167 -6.93 -3.94 -13.27
C TYR A 167 -5.42 -3.71 -13.44
N MET A 168 -4.59 -4.73 -13.19
CA MET A 168 -3.14 -4.65 -13.37
C MET A 168 -2.76 -4.28 -14.81
N LYS A 169 -3.42 -4.88 -15.79
CA LYS A 169 -3.21 -4.57 -17.21
C LYS A 169 -3.56 -3.12 -17.54
N LYS A 170 -4.71 -2.62 -17.05
CA LYS A 170 -5.12 -1.23 -17.26
C LYS A 170 -4.10 -0.24 -16.66
N ARG A 171 -3.62 -0.52 -15.45
CA ARG A 171 -2.59 0.29 -14.78
C ARG A 171 -1.26 0.27 -15.53
N GLU A 172 -0.87 -0.87 -16.09
CA GLU A 172 0.32 -0.97 -16.94
C GLU A 172 0.18 -0.12 -18.22
N GLU A 173 -0.98 -0.18 -18.88
CA GLU A 173 -1.26 0.62 -20.09
C GLU A 173 -1.17 2.13 -19.79
N GLU A 174 -1.77 2.60 -18.70
CA GLU A 174 -1.68 3.99 -18.24
C GLU A 174 -0.21 4.39 -17.91
N MET A 175 0.55 3.49 -17.28
CA MET A 175 1.96 3.72 -16.96
C MET A 175 2.85 3.75 -18.21
N ARG A 176 2.51 2.94 -19.24
CA ARG A 176 3.22 2.94 -20.52
C ARG A 176 2.99 4.23 -21.29
N ASP A 177 1.76 4.73 -21.32
CA ASP A 177 1.39 5.96 -22.02
C ASP A 177 2.01 7.20 -21.37
N THR A 178 2.03 7.26 -20.04
CA THR A 178 2.72 8.34 -19.31
C THR A 178 4.23 8.31 -19.54
N ASN A 179 4.87 7.13 -19.52
CA ASN A 179 6.29 6.99 -19.81
C ASN A 179 6.63 7.41 -21.26
N ALA A 180 5.79 7.04 -22.23
CA ALA A 180 5.97 7.45 -23.63
C ALA A 180 5.86 8.98 -23.79
N LEU A 181 4.88 9.61 -23.13
CA LEU A 181 4.71 11.06 -23.13
C LEU A 181 5.93 11.78 -22.50
N LEU A 182 6.42 11.29 -21.36
CA LEU A 182 7.61 11.85 -20.70
C LEU A 182 8.83 11.78 -21.61
N HIS A 183 9.02 10.67 -22.31
CA HIS A 183 10.12 10.52 -23.25
C HIS A 183 10.02 11.50 -24.42
N TYR A 184 8.82 11.75 -24.95
CA TYR A 184 8.60 12.75 -25.98
C TYR A 184 8.90 14.17 -25.49
N ILE A 185 8.41 14.55 -24.30
CA ILE A 185 8.66 15.87 -23.70
C ILE A 185 10.16 16.08 -23.49
N TYR A 186 10.85 15.08 -22.92
CA TYR A 186 12.28 15.13 -22.67
C TYR A 186 13.09 15.30 -23.97
N THR A 187 12.77 14.50 -25.00
CA THR A 187 13.48 14.60 -26.29
C THR A 187 13.23 15.96 -26.93
N ALA A 188 11.99 16.46 -26.96
CA ALA A 188 11.66 17.79 -27.47
C ALA A 188 12.42 18.91 -26.73
N PHE A 189 12.51 18.83 -25.40
CA PHE A 189 13.26 19.77 -24.58
C PHE A 189 14.76 19.75 -24.94
N VAL A 190 15.39 18.57 -24.99
CA VAL A 190 16.80 18.43 -25.39
C VAL A 190 17.06 19.00 -26.79
N PHE A 191 16.17 18.75 -27.75
CA PHE A 191 16.26 19.32 -29.10
C PHE A 191 16.15 20.84 -29.08
N PHE A 192 15.19 21.41 -28.35
CA PHE A 192 15.01 22.85 -28.22
C PHE A 192 16.27 23.53 -27.65
N PHE A 193 16.84 23.00 -26.56
CA PHE A 193 18.08 23.53 -25.99
C PHE A 193 19.27 23.39 -26.93
N ARG A 194 19.37 22.28 -27.67
CA ARG A 194 20.45 22.08 -28.64
C ARG A 194 20.34 23.04 -29.83
N ILE A 195 19.14 23.31 -30.32
CA ILE A 195 18.87 24.32 -31.35
C ILE A 195 19.22 25.70 -30.80
N HIS A 196 18.74 26.08 -29.62
CA HIS A 196 19.03 27.40 -29.05
C HIS A 196 20.54 27.62 -28.82
N LYS A 197 21.29 26.58 -28.43
CA LYS A 197 22.75 26.63 -28.27
C LYS A 197 23.50 26.74 -29.60
N HIS A 198 23.04 26.09 -30.68
CA HIS A 198 23.69 26.12 -31.99
C HIS A 198 23.26 27.30 -32.87
N SER A 199 22.00 27.72 -32.77
CA SER A 199 21.40 28.81 -33.54
C SER A 199 21.58 30.17 -32.86
N GLY A 200 21.81 30.23 -31.55
CA GLY A 200 22.08 31.45 -30.80
C GLY A 200 23.22 32.30 -31.39
N PRO A 201 24.41 31.72 -31.71
CA PRO A 201 25.50 32.46 -32.34
C PRO A 201 25.18 32.96 -33.75
N LEU A 202 24.31 32.24 -34.48
CA LEU A 202 23.93 32.54 -35.86
C LEU A 202 22.84 33.63 -35.94
N LEU A 203 21.91 33.64 -34.97
CA LEU A 203 20.96 34.73 -34.77
C LEU A 203 21.66 36.00 -34.27
N GLN A 204 22.66 35.89 -33.39
CA GLN A 204 23.46 37.04 -32.95
C GLN A 204 24.25 37.67 -34.11
N HIS A 205 24.76 36.84 -35.02
CA HIS A 205 25.43 37.33 -36.23
C HIS A 205 24.46 37.99 -37.23
N LEU A 206 23.25 37.48 -37.39
CA LEU A 206 22.21 38.11 -38.22
C LEU A 206 21.72 39.43 -37.63
N PHE A 207 21.61 39.54 -36.29
CA PHE A 207 21.29 40.79 -35.60
C PHE A 207 22.40 41.86 -35.74
N ASN A 208 23.67 41.44 -35.74
CA ASN A 208 24.80 42.36 -35.91
C ASN A 208 25.00 42.84 -37.36
N VAL A 209 24.34 42.24 -38.36
CA VAL A 209 24.50 42.59 -39.79
C VAL A 209 23.33 43.43 -40.34
N LEU A 210 22.31 43.72 -39.53
CA LEU A 210 21.18 44.60 -39.88
C LEU A 210 21.17 45.90 -39.05
N PRO A 211 21.98 46.93 -39.37
CA PRO A 211 21.90 48.22 -38.68
C PRO A 211 21.11 49.23 -39.52
N HIS A 212 19.79 49.24 -39.36
CA HIS A 212 18.97 50.45 -39.39
C HIS A 212 17.54 50.04 -38.98
N TRP A 213 16.88 50.82 -38.13
CA TRP A 213 15.46 50.71 -37.72
C TRP A 213 15.08 50.16 -36.32
N THR A 214 16.00 49.98 -35.37
CA THR A 214 15.60 49.66 -33.98
C THR A 214 15.45 50.86 -33.04
N SER A 215 15.44 52.10 -33.55
CA SER A 215 15.19 53.30 -32.72
C SER A 215 13.71 53.65 -32.50
N HIS A 216 12.74 52.90 -33.06
CA HIS A 216 11.32 53.29 -32.98
C HIS A 216 10.37 52.25 -32.34
N LEU A 217 10.86 51.11 -31.87
CA LEU A 217 10.01 50.05 -31.27
C LEU A 217 10.52 49.53 -29.91
N ALA A 218 11.35 50.30 -29.21
CA ALA A 218 11.79 49.99 -27.84
C ALA A 218 10.83 50.50 -26.75
N GLY A 219 9.52 50.58 -27.04
CA GLY A 219 8.52 51.14 -26.14
C GLY A 219 7.43 50.17 -25.66
N LEU A 220 7.42 48.92 -26.13
CA LEU A 220 6.28 47.99 -25.90
C LEU A 220 6.69 46.55 -25.54
N LEU A 221 7.84 46.36 -24.89
CA LEU A 221 8.16 45.09 -24.25
C LEU A 221 8.39 45.31 -22.74
N PRO A 222 7.61 44.67 -21.86
CA PRO A 222 7.78 44.80 -20.41
C PRO A 222 9.14 44.24 -19.98
N ALA A 223 9.81 44.96 -19.07
CA ALA A 223 11.11 44.61 -18.49
C ALA A 223 11.13 43.30 -17.67
N SER A 224 10.05 42.53 -17.63
CA SER A 224 9.93 41.30 -16.85
C SER A 224 10.53 40.05 -17.52
N PHE A 225 11.04 40.14 -18.76
CA PHE A 225 11.59 38.99 -19.49
C PHE A 225 13.13 38.86 -19.37
N LEU A 226 13.82 39.82 -18.75
CA LEU A 226 15.29 39.83 -18.64
C LEU A 226 15.85 39.34 -17.30
N GLN A 227 15.02 38.82 -16.39
CA GLN A 227 15.48 38.46 -15.04
C GLN A 227 15.35 36.96 -14.68
N SER A 228 15.29 36.07 -15.68
CA SER A 228 15.37 34.61 -15.45
C SER A 228 16.58 33.95 -16.12
N GLN A 229 17.60 34.71 -16.52
CA GLN A 229 18.83 34.14 -17.07
C GLN A 229 20.05 34.28 -16.14
N GLU A 230 19.82 34.50 -14.84
CA GLU A 230 20.89 34.58 -13.86
C GLU A 230 20.46 33.95 -12.53
N VAL A 231 20.36 32.63 -12.51
CA VAL A 231 20.59 31.80 -11.32
C VAL A 231 21.29 30.53 -11.82
N ASP A 232 22.45 30.25 -11.23
CA ASP A 232 23.40 29.16 -11.51
C ASP A 232 22.78 27.75 -11.65
#